data_AF-A0A2N6LBC2-F1
#
_entry.id   AF-A0A2N6LBC2-F1
#
_cell.length_a   1.000
_cell.length_b   1.000
_cell.length_c   1.000
_cell.angle_alpha   90.00
_cell.angle_beta   90.00
_cell.angle_gamma   90.00
#
_symmetry.space_group_name_H-M   'P 1'
#
loop_
_entity.id
_entity.type
_entity.pdbx_description
1 polymer ?
#
loop_
_entity_poly.entity_id
_entity_poly.type
_entity_poly.pdbx_seq_one_letter_code
_entity_poly.pdbx_strand_id
1 'polypeptide(L)' 'LYGLLQLLKREIGEKVAQGTRLSVRLTHEDLANACCTTRVTVTRLLSQLKKQGKIGFDHKKHIIVRDLPHIG' A
#
# COMPACT_ATOMS: atom_id res chain seq x y z
N LEU A 1 -8.93 0.30 2.70
CA LEU A 1 -7.62 0.04 2.05
C LEU A 1 -6.42 0.62 2.79
N TYR A 2 -6.32 1.94 3.00
CA TYR A 2 -5.10 2.51 3.63
C TYR A 2 -4.82 1.95 5.03
N GLY A 3 -5.86 1.76 5.87
CA GLY A 3 -5.73 1.10 7.17
C GLY A 3 -5.17 -0.34 7.08
N LEU A 4 -5.61 -1.12 6.08
CA LEU A 4 -5.06 -2.45 5.81
C LEU A 4 -3.57 -2.38 5.45
N LEU A 5 -3.17 -1.43 4.60
CA LEU A 5 -1.76 -1.25 4.25
C LEU A 5 -0.91 -0.81 5.46
N GLN A 6 -1.45 -0.02 6.38
CA GLN A 6 -0.79 0.33 7.64
C GLN A 6 -0.66 -0.88 8.58
N LEU A 7 -1.66 -1.76 8.63
CA LEU A 7 -1.57 -3.01 9.37
C LEU A 7 -0.48 -3.90 8.78
N LEU A 8 -0.51 -4.17 7.47
CA LEU A 8 0.49 -5.00 6.79
C LEU A 8 1.89 -4.41 6.89
N LYS A 9 2.02 -3.09 6.86
CA LYS A 9 3.30 -2.40 7.12
C LYS A 9 3.87 -2.76 8.49
N ARG A 10 3.05 -2.90 9.52
CA ARG A 10 3.50 -3.26 10.88
C ARG A 10 3.84 -4.74 11.00
N GLU A 11 3.05 -5.60 10.37
CA GLU A 11 3.20 -7.07 10.48
C GLU A 11 4.34 -7.62 9.61
N ILE A 12 4.45 -7.12 8.37
CA ILE A 12 5.31 -7.70 7.31
C ILE A 12 6.08 -6.63 6.52
N GLY A 13 6.28 -5.45 7.11
CA GLY A 13 7.00 -4.36 6.48
C GLY A 13 8.51 -4.43 6.65
N GLU A 14 9.22 -4.16 5.57
CA GLU A 14 10.67 -3.97 5.52
C GLU A 14 11.00 -2.48 5.32
N LYS A 15 11.84 -1.92 6.19
CA LYS A 15 12.29 -0.52 6.04
C LYS A 15 13.15 -0.37 4.79
N VAL A 16 12.83 0.63 3.97
CA VAL A 16 13.58 1.00 2.76
C VAL A 16 13.76 2.51 2.71
N ALA A 17 14.69 3.01 1.88
CA ALA A 17 14.96 4.45 1.79
C ALA A 17 13.73 5.32 1.47
N GLN A 18 12.70 4.75 0.83
CA GLN A 18 11.49 5.46 0.40
C GLN A 18 10.29 5.31 1.37
N GLY A 19 10.46 4.62 2.50
CA GLY A 19 9.40 4.32 3.47
C GLY A 19 9.46 2.86 3.93
N THR A 20 8.32 2.19 3.98
CA THR A 20 8.25 0.76 4.36
C THR A 20 7.66 -0.07 3.23
N ARG A 21 8.43 -1.02 2.71
CA ARG A 21 8.03 -1.95 1.66
C ARG A 21 7.28 -3.12 2.29
N LEU A 22 6.17 -3.54 1.69
CA LEU A 22 5.52 -4.79 2.06
C LEU A 22 6.31 -5.96 1.48
N SER A 23 6.69 -6.92 2.32
CA SER A 23 7.53 -8.07 1.92
C SER A 23 6.82 -9.02 0.96
N VAL A 24 5.49 -8.95 0.90
CA VAL A 24 4.65 -9.76 0.01
C VAL A 24 4.16 -8.96 -1.18
N ARG A 25 4.06 -9.63 -2.34
CA ARG A 25 3.46 -9.06 -3.54
C ARG A 25 1.95 -9.17 -3.46
N LEU A 26 1.28 -8.05 -3.17
CA LEU A 26 -0.17 -7.97 -3.17
C LEU A 26 -0.69 -7.64 -4.57
N THR A 27 -1.51 -8.52 -5.13
CA THR A 27 -2.26 -8.23 -6.34
C THR A 27 -3.48 -7.36 -6.01
N HIS A 28 -4.11 -6.80 -7.05
CA HIS A 28 -5.34 -6.04 -6.85
C HIS A 28 -6.50 -6.94 -6.37
N GLU A 29 -6.43 -8.25 -6.66
CA GLU A 29 -7.44 -9.22 -6.25
C GLU A 29 -7.26 -9.62 -4.77
N ASP A 30 -6.03 -9.83 -4.31
CA ASP A 30 -5.73 -10.09 -2.89
C ASP A 30 -6.28 -8.97 -2.00
N LEU A 31 -6.04 -7.72 -2.40
CA LEU A 31 -6.54 -6.54 -1.70
C LEU A 31 -8.07 -6.41 -1.78
N ALA A 32 -8.69 -6.88 -2.86
CA ALA A 32 -10.13 -6.83 -3.04
C ALA A 32 -10.81 -7.83 -2.10
N ASN A 33 -10.29 -9.05 -2.06
CA ASN A 33 -10.70 -10.11 -1.15
C ASN A 33 -10.52 -9.68 0.32
N ALA A 34 -9.35 -9.13 0.67
CA ALA A 34 -9.06 -8.67 2.04
C ALA A 34 -9.91 -7.48 2.48
N CYS A 35 -10.38 -6.64 1.55
CA CYS A 35 -11.24 -5.49 1.83
C CYS A 35 -12.73 -5.78 1.59
N CYS A 36 -13.13 -7.03 1.29
CA CYS A 36 -14.50 -7.41 0.89
C CYS A 36 -15.09 -6.44 -0.15
N THR A 37 -14.30 -6.08 -1.17
CA THR A 37 -14.69 -5.13 -2.21
C THR A 37 -14.26 -5.64 -3.59
N THR A 38 -14.49 -4.86 -4.65
CA THR A 38 -14.12 -5.27 -6.00
C THR A 38 -12.72 -4.83 -6.38
N ARG A 39 -12.09 -5.57 -7.30
CA ARG A 39 -10.80 -5.21 -7.92
C ARG A 39 -10.81 -3.79 -8.52
N VAL A 40 -11.95 -3.35 -9.06
CA VAL A 40 -12.14 -1.99 -9.61
C VAL A 40 -12.05 -0.94 -8.51
N THR A 41 -12.73 -1.15 -7.38
CA THR A 41 -12.65 -0.27 -6.21
C THR A 41 -11.23 -0.20 -5.67
N VAL A 42 -10.54 -1.34 -5.53
CA VAL A 42 -9.13 -1.38 -5.10
C VAL A 42 -8.24 -0.59 -6.05
N THR A 43 -8.38 -0.77 -7.35
CA THR A 43 -7.56 -0.08 -8.36
C THR A 43 -7.73 1.44 -8.27
N ARG A 44 -8.97 1.92 -8.06
CA ARG A 44 -9.27 3.34 -7.85
C ARG A 44 -8.63 3.87 -6.56
N LEU A 45 -8.78 3.14 -5.46
CA LEU A 45 -8.21 3.53 -4.16
C LEU A 45 -6.68 3.54 -4.17
N LEU A 46 -6.02 2.52 -4.76
CA LEU A 46 -4.57 2.50 -4.93
C LEU A 46 -4.09 3.68 -5.77
N SER A 47 -4.80 4.01 -6.84
CA SER A 47 -4.49 5.17 -7.68
C SER A 47 -4.60 6.49 -6.91
N GLN A 48 -5.63 6.64 -6.08
CA GLN A 48 -5.79 7.81 -5.20
C GLN A 48 -4.67 7.90 -4.16
N LEU A 49 -4.34 6.80 -3.48
CA LEU A 49 -3.26 6.77 -2.50
C LEU A 49 -1.89 7.09 -3.13
N LYS A 50 -1.64 6.61 -4.35
CA LYS A 50 -0.45 6.93 -5.12
C LYS A 50 -0.39 8.42 -5.46
N LYS A 51 -1.51 9.01 -5.94
CA LYS A 51 -1.61 10.46 -6.22
C LYS A 51 -1.40 11.31 -4.96
N GLN A 52 -1.85 10.84 -3.81
CA GLN A 52 -1.62 11.49 -2.51
C GLN A 52 -0.19 11.31 -1.98
N GLY A 53 0.69 10.59 -2.69
CA GLY A 53 2.04 10.29 -2.22
C GLY A 53 2.08 9.35 -1.01
N LYS A 54 0.96 8.74 -0.61
CA LYS A 54 0.89 7.83 0.54
C LYS A 54 1.50 6.46 0.26
N ILE A 55 1.51 6.05 -1.00
CA ILE A 55 2.11 4.79 -1.43
C ILE A 55 2.93 4.97 -2.72
N GLY A 56 3.90 4.08 -2.91
CA GLY A 56 4.67 3.88 -4.12
C GLY A 56 4.79 2.40 -4.46
N PHE A 57 5.52 2.10 -5.52
CA PHE A 57 5.83 0.73 -5.92
C PHE A 57 7.33 0.61 -6.22
N ASP A 58 7.96 -0.48 -5.83
CA ASP A 58 9.34 -0.79 -6.21
C ASP A 58 9.41 -1.40 -7.63
N HIS A 59 10.62 -1.68 -8.11
CA HIS A 59 10.85 -2.34 -9.41
C HIS A 59 10.23 -3.74 -9.50
N LYS A 60 10.01 -4.41 -8.37
CA LYS A 60 9.38 -5.73 -8.26
C LYS A 60 7.86 -5.66 -8.06
N LYS A 61 7.26 -4.46 -8.15
CA LYS A 61 5.83 -4.18 -7.94
C LYS A 61 5.33 -4.45 -6.50
N HIS A 62 6.22 -4.44 -5.51
CA HIS A 62 5.80 -4.39 -4.11
C HIS A 62 5.33 -3.00 -3.75
N ILE A 63 4.31 -2.94 -2.89
CA ILE A 63 3.80 -1.67 -2.38
C ILE A 63 4.80 -1.14 -1.35
N ILE A 64 5.17 0.13 -1.50
CA ILE A 64 5.91 0.90 -0.50
C ILE A 64 4.91 1.86 0.14
N VAL A 65 4.69 1.74 1.44
CA VAL A 65 3.92 2.71 2.23
C VAL A 65 4.87 3.82 2.64
N ARG A 66 4.58 5.05 2.23
CA ARG A 66 5.44 6.20 2.55
C ARG A 66 5.19 6.67 3.97
N ASP A 67 6.26 6.96 4.68
CA ASP A 67 6.24 7.69 5.94
C ASP A 67 6.12 9.17 5.60
N LEU A 68 4.88 9.64 5.43
CA LEU A 68 4.64 11.06 5.27
C LEU A 68 4.84 11.72 6.64
N PRO A 69 5.72 12.73 6.77
CA PRO A 69 5.76 13.52 7.98
C PRO A 69 4.36 14.12 8.18
N HIS A 70 3.77 13.89 9.35
CA HIS A 70 2.55 14.59 9.73
C HIS A 70 2.98 16.04 9.93
N ILE A 71 2.83 16.87 8.90
CA ILE A 71 2.89 18.31 9.06
C ILE A 71 1.58 18.66 9.77
N GLY A 72 1.67 18.82 11.08
CA GLY A 72 0.59 19.19 11.99
C GLY A 72 1.18 20.09 13.06
#